data_AF-A0A2D4FT49-F1
#
_entry.id   AF-A0A2D4FT49-F1
#
_cell.length_a   1.000
_cell.length_b   1.000
_cell.length_c   1.000
_cell.angle_alpha   90.00
_cell.angle_beta   90.00
_cell.angle_gamma   90.00
#
_symmetry.space_group_name_H-M   'P 1'
#
loop_
_entity.id
_entity.type
_entity.pdbx_description
1 polymer ?
#
loop_
_entity_poly.entity_id
_entity_poly.type
_entity_poly.pdbx_seq_one_letter_code
_entity_poly.pdbx_strand_id
1 'polypeptide(L)'
;MLHLRIMEAVLYALLQKSFGKDGQPQVLSIARNAVGRYFGLMLGESRISGVDLVKQFLLDSDTQTSRVSFANNVVARHMHIVSGNSWKREEELCDSLLQAIAFYELLVFDTDEMS
;
A
#
# COMPACT_ATOMS: atom_id res chain seq x y z
N MET A 1 6.77 6.87 -18.30
CA MET A 1 6.59 5.40 -18.42
C MET A 1 7.90 4.63 -18.43
N LEU A 2 8.90 4.98 -19.27
CA LEU A 2 10.16 4.23 -19.34
C LEU A 2 10.87 4.10 -17.97
N HIS A 3 11.00 5.19 -17.22
CA HIS A 3 11.59 5.16 -15.88
C HIS A 3 10.95 4.13 -14.94
N LEU A 4 9.61 4.08 -14.88
CA LEU A 4 8.88 3.13 -14.04
C LEU A 4 9.11 1.68 -14.46
N ARG A 5 9.20 1.41 -15.78
CA ARG A 5 9.49 0.07 -16.28
C ARG A 5 10.91 -0.38 -15.97
N ILE A 6 11.89 0.54 -16.01
CA ILE A 6 13.26 0.25 -15.59
C ILE A 6 13.30 -0.03 -14.08
N MET A 7 12.65 0.80 -13.27
CA MET A 7 12.57 0.59 -11.82
C MET A 7 11.92 -0.76 -11.48
N GLU A 8 10.80 -1.09 -12.12
CA GLU A 8 10.13 -2.38 -11.97
C GLU A 8 11.09 -3.53 -12.32
N ALA A 9 11.70 -3.52 -13.50
CA ALA A 9 12.63 -4.58 -13.93
C ALA A 9 13.82 -4.76 -12.97
N VAL A 10 14.42 -3.66 -12.50
CA VAL A 10 15.54 -3.70 -11.55
C VAL A 10 15.09 -4.26 -10.19
N LEU A 11 13.94 -3.83 -9.67
CA LEU A 11 13.40 -4.35 -8.41
C LEU A 11 13.08 -5.85 -8.51
N TYR A 12 12.48 -6.28 -9.63
CA TYR A 12 12.26 -7.69 -9.92
C TYR A 12 13.57 -8.48 -9.97
N ALA A 13 14.61 -7.96 -10.62
CA ALA A 13 15.89 -8.66 -10.70
C ALA A 13 16.61 -8.76 -9.34
N LEU A 14 16.55 -7.71 -8.52
CA LEU A 14 17.36 -7.61 -7.29
C LEU A 14 16.67 -8.19 -6.04
N LEU A 15 15.35 -8.10 -5.96
CA LEU A 15 14.60 -8.56 -4.77
C LEU A 15 14.21 -10.04 -4.83
N GLN A 16 14.30 -10.64 -6.02
CA GLN A 16 13.92 -12.02 -6.29
C GLN A 16 15.05 -13.01 -5.95
N LYS A 17 15.45 -13.04 -4.67
CA LYS A 17 16.70 -13.67 -4.20
C LYS A 17 16.73 -15.19 -4.32
N SER A 18 15.59 -15.88 -4.22
CA SER A 18 15.54 -17.35 -4.23
C SER A 18 15.00 -17.96 -5.53
N PHE A 19 14.56 -17.16 -6.49
CA PHE A 19 13.87 -17.67 -7.69
C PHE A 19 14.70 -18.63 -8.53
N GLY A 20 16.02 -18.43 -8.60
CA GLY A 20 16.91 -19.37 -9.28
C GLY A 20 17.02 -20.73 -8.59
N LYS A 21 16.50 -20.88 -7.37
CA LYS A 21 16.55 -22.11 -6.56
C LYS A 21 15.20 -22.82 -6.51
N ASP A 22 14.12 -22.09 -6.23
CA ASP A 22 12.78 -22.64 -5.98
C ASP A 22 11.75 -22.30 -7.08
N GLY A 23 12.09 -21.38 -8.00
CA GLY A 23 11.18 -20.88 -9.03
C GLY A 23 10.02 -20.05 -8.51
N GLN A 24 9.98 -19.72 -7.21
CA GLN A 24 8.84 -19.06 -6.58
C GLN A 24 8.99 -17.52 -6.66
N PRO A 25 8.01 -16.80 -7.23
CA PRO A 25 8.05 -15.34 -7.29
C PRO A 25 7.91 -14.73 -5.88
N GLN A 26 8.72 -13.72 -5.60
CA GLN A 26 8.78 -12.95 -4.35
C GLN A 26 8.42 -11.48 -4.59
N VAL A 27 8.51 -11.04 -5.84
CA VAL A 27 8.13 -9.70 -6.27
C VAL A 27 6.84 -9.78 -7.08
N LEU A 28 5.84 -9.00 -6.68
CA LEU A 28 4.53 -8.94 -7.31
C LEU A 28 4.22 -7.50 -7.74
N SER A 29 3.48 -7.37 -8.85
CA SER A 29 3.01 -6.09 -9.39
C SER A 29 1.50 -6.04 -9.25
N ILE A 30 1.00 -5.08 -8.47
CA ILE A 30 -0.43 -4.93 -8.18
C ILE A 30 -0.97 -3.75 -8.97
N ALA A 31 -2.09 -3.94 -9.66
CA ALA A 31 -2.70 -2.88 -10.44
C ALA A 31 -3.20 -1.74 -9.54
N ARG A 32 -2.64 -0.54 -9.71
CA ARG A 32 -3.00 0.67 -8.93
C ARG A 32 -4.51 0.95 -8.91
N ASN A 33 -5.20 0.75 -10.05
CA ASN A 33 -6.65 0.96 -10.14
C ASN A 33 -7.45 -0.12 -9.40
N ALA A 34 -6.92 -1.33 -9.23
CA ALA A 34 -7.58 -2.36 -8.42
C ALA A 34 -7.55 -1.96 -6.93
N VAL A 35 -6.41 -1.48 -6.45
CA VAL A 35 -6.28 -0.90 -5.09
C VAL A 35 -7.21 0.31 -4.94
N GLY A 36 -7.25 1.20 -5.93
CA GLY A 36 -8.16 2.34 -5.94
C GLY A 36 -9.63 1.94 -5.82
N ARG A 37 -10.09 0.95 -6.61
CA ARG A 37 -11.45 0.42 -6.53
C ARG A 37 -11.75 -0.18 -5.16
N TYR A 38 -10.82 -0.95 -4.62
CA TYR A 38 -10.98 -1.60 -3.32
C TYR A 38 -11.27 -0.62 -2.18
N PHE A 39 -10.59 0.53 -2.17
CA PHE A 39 -10.83 1.58 -1.16
C PHE A 39 -11.88 2.61 -1.56
N GLY A 40 -12.59 2.44 -2.68
CA GLY A 40 -13.56 3.42 -3.17
C GLY A 40 -12.93 4.75 -3.62
N LEU A 41 -11.65 4.74 -4.00
CA LEU A 41 -10.88 5.92 -4.43
C LEU A 41 -10.93 6.15 -5.94
N MET A 42 -12.00 5.72 -6.63
CA MET A 42 -12.16 5.92 -8.06
C MET A 42 -13.24 6.97 -8.34
N LEU A 43 -12.92 7.95 -9.19
CA LEU A 43 -13.86 8.90 -9.77
C LEU A 43 -13.89 8.68 -11.29
N GLY A 44 -14.87 7.89 -11.73
CA GLY A 44 -14.86 7.32 -13.08
C GLY A 44 -13.63 6.42 -13.26
N GLU A 45 -12.82 6.72 -14.28
CA GLU A 45 -11.58 5.98 -14.58
C GLU A 45 -10.33 6.54 -13.86
N SER A 46 -10.45 7.70 -13.20
CA SER A 46 -9.33 8.33 -12.50
C SER A 46 -9.33 7.98 -11.02
N ARG A 47 -8.15 7.66 -10.48
CA ARG A 47 -7.97 7.44 -9.05
C ARG A 47 -7.80 8.79 -8.34
N ILE A 48 -8.52 9.00 -7.23
CA ILE A 48 -8.34 10.14 -6.33
C ILE A 48 -7.31 9.83 -5.24
N SER A 49 -6.83 10.86 -4.55
CA SER A 49 -5.84 10.73 -3.48
C SER A 49 -6.37 9.89 -2.31
N GLY A 50 -5.57 8.94 -1.83
CA GLY A 50 -5.86 8.13 -0.65
C GLY A 50 -5.37 8.74 0.67
N VAL A 51 -4.85 9.96 0.64
CA VAL A 51 -4.24 10.65 1.79
C VAL A 51 -5.19 10.73 2.98
N ASP A 52 -6.43 11.18 2.77
CA ASP A 52 -7.36 11.40 3.89
C ASP A 52 -7.79 10.07 4.53
N LEU A 53 -7.83 8.99 3.75
CA LEU A 53 -8.06 7.65 4.27
C LEU A 53 -6.90 7.17 5.16
N VAL A 54 -5.65 7.44 4.76
CA VAL A 54 -4.48 7.10 5.58
C VAL A 54 -4.44 7.94 6.86
N LYS A 55 -4.85 9.21 6.82
CA LYS A 55 -5.01 10.03 8.04
C LYS A 55 -6.02 9.39 8.99
N GLN A 56 -7.15 8.91 8.49
CA GLN A 56 -8.14 8.20 9.30
C GLN A 56 -7.54 6.96 9.95
N PHE A 57 -6.79 6.13 9.22
CA PHE A 57 -6.11 4.97 9.80
C PHE A 57 -5.13 5.34 10.92
N LEU A 58 -4.39 6.44 10.78
CA LEU A 58 -3.49 6.90 11.84
C LEU A 58 -4.26 7.37 13.09
N LEU A 59 -5.40 8.05 12.90
CA LEU A 59 -6.26 8.52 14.00
C LEU A 59 -6.98 7.37 14.72
N ASP A 60 -7.41 6.35 13.97
CA ASP A 60 -8.20 5.23 14.48
C ASP A 60 -7.33 4.04 14.96
N SER A 61 -6.00 4.23 14.99
CA SER A 61 -5.01 3.17 15.19
C SER A 61 -5.10 2.41 16.53
N ASP A 62 -5.74 3.00 17.54
CA ASP A 62 -5.94 2.39 18.87
C ASP A 62 -7.26 1.61 19.00
N THR A 63 -8.04 1.47 17.93
CA THR A 63 -9.34 0.78 17.97
C THR A 63 -9.23 -0.72 17.64
N GLN A 64 -10.06 -1.56 18.29
CA GLN A 64 -10.10 -3.02 18.02
C GLN A 64 -10.50 -3.38 16.58
N THR A 65 -11.12 -2.44 15.86
CA THR A 65 -11.57 -2.61 14.47
C THR A 65 -10.61 -1.97 13.46
N SER A 66 -9.42 -1.54 13.89
CA SER A 66 -8.46 -0.92 12.97
C SER A 66 -7.96 -1.92 11.94
N ARG A 67 -8.00 -1.52 10.67
CA ARG A 67 -7.49 -2.32 9.53
C ARG A 67 -5.97 -2.44 9.54
N VAL A 68 -5.29 -1.59 10.30
CA VAL A 68 -3.84 -1.57 10.42
C VAL A 68 -3.43 -1.10 11.81
N SER A 69 -2.50 -1.83 12.44
CA SER A 69 -1.88 -1.43 13.70
C SER A 69 -0.60 -0.65 13.44
N PHE A 70 -0.40 0.46 14.15
CA PHE A 70 0.83 1.24 14.07
C PHE A 70 1.60 1.18 15.38
N ALA A 71 2.93 1.09 15.30
CA ALA A 71 3.75 1.30 16.48
C ALA A 71 3.72 2.78 16.90
N ASN A 72 3.68 3.06 18.21
CA ASN A 72 3.50 4.42 18.75
C ASN A 72 4.51 5.45 18.20
N ASN A 73 5.75 5.02 17.95
CA ASN A 73 6.80 5.87 17.37
C ASN A 73 6.54 6.22 15.89
N VAL A 74 5.82 5.36 15.15
CA VAL A 74 5.42 5.59 13.76
C VAL A 74 4.26 6.58 13.73
N VAL A 75 3.26 6.41 14.60
CA VAL A 75 2.12 7.34 14.72
C VAL A 75 2.62 8.74 15.03
N ALA A 76 3.45 8.93 16.06
CA ALA A 76 3.96 10.26 16.42
C ALA A 76 4.74 10.93 15.28
N ARG A 77 5.52 10.16 14.51
CA ARG A 77 6.31 10.68 13.38
C ARG A 77 5.42 11.09 12.20
N HIS A 78 4.39 10.31 11.89
CA HIS A 78 3.54 10.53 10.72
C HIS A 78 2.33 11.43 11.04
N MET A 79 1.96 11.60 12.31
CA MET A 79 0.98 12.58 12.73
C MET A 79 1.47 14.03 12.55
N HIS A 80 2.78 14.29 12.70
CA HIS A 80 3.34 15.61 12.36
C HIS A 80 3.28 15.91 10.86
N ILE A 81 3.29 14.87 10.03
CA ILE A 81 3.08 14.94 8.58
C ILE A 81 1.62 15.32 8.28
N VAL A 82 0.66 14.78 9.04
CA VAL A 82 -0.78 15.10 8.92
C VAL A 82 -1.08 16.62 9.04
N SER A 83 -0.23 17.36 9.75
CA SER A 83 -0.37 18.80 10.02
C SER A 83 0.34 19.72 9.01
N GLY A 84 1.10 19.18 8.04
CA GLY A 84 1.91 19.93 7.09
C GLY A 84 1.28 20.10 5.69
N ASN A 85 1.75 21.06 4.91
CA ASN A 85 1.21 21.41 3.57
C ASN A 85 1.91 20.74 2.37
N SER A 86 2.79 19.74 2.55
CA SER A 86 3.61 19.18 1.44
C SER A 86 3.32 17.72 1.08
N TRP A 87 2.08 17.41 0.71
CA TRP A 87 1.61 16.04 0.49
C TRP A 87 2.04 15.38 -0.83
N LYS A 88 2.61 16.12 -1.80
CA LYS A 88 2.96 15.54 -3.11
C LYS A 88 4.03 14.44 -3.02
N ARG A 89 4.94 14.51 -2.05
CA ARG A 89 5.95 13.46 -1.80
C ARG A 89 5.40 12.30 -0.96
N GLU A 90 4.27 12.50 -0.31
CA GLU A 90 3.69 11.55 0.64
C GLU A 90 2.56 10.73 0.02
N GLU A 91 2.08 11.11 -1.18
CA GLU A 91 1.10 10.33 -1.93
C GLU A 91 1.62 8.92 -2.25
N GLU A 92 2.90 8.78 -2.63
CA GLU A 92 3.54 7.47 -2.86
C GLU A 92 3.67 6.66 -1.55
N LEU A 93 3.88 7.34 -0.42
CA LEU A 93 3.93 6.69 0.89
C LEU A 93 2.53 6.19 1.30
N CYS A 94 1.50 7.01 1.13
CA CYS A 94 0.11 6.63 1.36
C CYS A 94 -0.29 5.48 0.44
N ASP A 95 0.06 5.56 -0.85
CA ASP A 95 -0.23 4.53 -1.83
C ASP A 95 0.46 3.21 -1.51
N SER A 96 1.69 3.23 -1.00
CA SER A 96 2.39 2.01 -0.59
C SER A 96 1.74 1.35 0.63
N LEU A 97 1.27 2.12 1.61
CA LEU A 97 0.50 1.59 2.74
C LEU A 97 -0.84 1.01 2.29
N LEU A 98 -1.60 1.74 1.47
CA LEU A 98 -2.89 1.26 0.95
C LEU A 98 -2.71 -0.01 0.12
N GLN A 99 -1.67 -0.08 -0.72
CA GLN A 99 -1.36 -1.28 -1.48
C GLN A 99 -1.06 -2.48 -0.56
N ALA A 100 -0.33 -2.29 0.53
CA ALA A 100 -0.04 -3.35 1.49
C ALA A 100 -1.31 -3.85 2.20
N ILE A 101 -2.18 -2.94 2.66
CA ILE A 101 -3.45 -3.30 3.31
C ILE A 101 -4.34 -4.08 2.33
N ALA A 102 -4.52 -3.56 1.11
CA ALA A 102 -5.32 -4.24 0.08
C ALA A 102 -4.73 -5.62 -0.28
N PHE A 103 -3.41 -5.76 -0.32
CA PHE A 103 -2.77 -7.05 -0.55
C PHE A 103 -3.14 -8.07 0.53
N TYR A 104 -3.02 -7.69 1.80
CA TYR A 104 -3.38 -8.59 2.91
C TYR A 104 -4.87 -8.96 2.88
N GLU A 105 -5.74 -7.98 2.73
CA GLU A 105 -7.17 -8.24 2.79
C GLU A 105 -7.68 -9.03 1.58
N LEU A 106 -7.22 -8.74 0.35
CA LEU A 106 -7.70 -9.41 -0.87
C LEU A 106 -7.04 -10.76 -1.17
N LEU A 107 -5.81 -10.99 -0.71
CA LEU A 107 -5.03 -12.15 -1.15
C LEU A 107 -4.59 -13.06 -0.01
N VAL A 108 -4.65 -12.60 1.23
CA VAL A 108 -4.27 -13.40 2.40
C VAL A 108 -5.52 -13.78 3.21
N PHE A 109 -6.45 -12.86 3.42
CA PHE A 109 -7.65 -13.16 4.21
C PHE A 109 -8.80 -13.78 3.39
N ASP A 110 -9.02 -13.36 2.14
CA ASP A 110 -9.99 -14.00 1.24
C ASP A 110 -9.64 -15.47 0.92
N THR A 111 -8.35 -15.84 0.98
CA THR A 111 -7.88 -17.21 0.73
C THR A 111 -8.01 -18.12 1.94
N ASP A 112 -7.91 -17.59 3.16
CA ASP A 112 -8.10 -18.35 4.41
C ASP A 112 -9.58 -18.68 4.68
N GLU A 113 -10.55 -17.89 4.19
CA GLU A 113 -11.98 -18.22 4.31
C GLU A 113 -12.45 -19.31 3.32
N MET A 114 -11.63 -19.67 2.33
CA MET A 114 -11.94 -20.70 1.33
C MET A 114 -11.18 -22.03 1.53
N SER A 115 -10.37 -22.17 2.59
CA SER A 115 -9.64 -23.39 2.96
C SER A 115 -10.26 -24.09 4.17
#